data_AF-A0A960FXJ7-F1
#
_entry.id   AF-A0A960FXJ7-F1
#
_cell.length_a   1.000
_cell.length_b   1.000
_cell.length_c   1.000
_cell.angle_alpha   90.00
_cell.angle_beta   90.00
_cell.angle_gamma   90.00
#
_symmetry.space_group_name_H-M   'P 1'
#
loop_
_entity.id
_entity.type
_entity.pdbx_description
1 polymer ?
#
loop_
_entity_poly.entity_id
_entity_poly.type
_entity_poly.pdbx_seq_one_letter_code
_entity_poly.pdbx_strand_id
1 'polypeptide(L)'
;EITPEAVVLSDGRRLEADDVVLQIGYEQDGALFDMFGVPRDGVRKAPVIDPVTMRAAEDLYVVGTATAGTQDRFEVFIENSHDHAARVAAALAGRPAPSPRPARPIPEV
;
A
#
# COMPACT_ATOMS: atom_id res chain seq x y z
N GLU A 1 28.25 -0.99 3.32
CA GLU A 1 28.29 -2.46 3.15
C GLU A 1 27.95 -3.12 4.47
N ILE A 2 27.21 -4.23 4.46
CA ILE A 2 26.91 -5.01 5.66
C ILE A 2 27.63 -6.35 5.49
N THR A 3 28.58 -6.65 6.37
CA THR A 3 29.28 -7.93 6.44
C THR A 3 28.89 -8.66 7.73
N PRO A 4 29.23 -9.95 7.89
CA PRO A 4 28.96 -10.67 9.14
C PRO A 4 29.63 -10.05 10.38
N GLU A 5 30.70 -9.29 10.22
CA GLU A 5 31.49 -8.72 11.32
C GLU A 5 31.21 -7.23 11.54
N ALA A 6 30.82 -6.48 10.50
CA ALA A 6 30.60 -5.04 10.65
C ALA A 6 29.73 -4.43 9.57
N VAL A 7 29.27 -3.22 9.88
CA VAL A 7 28.69 -2.28 8.93
C VAL A 7 29.75 -1.25 8.55
N VAL A 8 30.04 -1.15 7.25
CA VAL A 8 30.87 -0.09 6.66
C VAL A 8 29.96 1.02 6.16
N LEU A 9 30.06 2.19 6.79
CA LEU A 9 29.29 3.39 6.44
C LEU A 9 29.83 4.04 5.16
N SER A 10 29.03 4.92 4.56
CA SER A 10 29.40 5.64 3.33
C SER A 10 30.62 6.56 3.48
N ASP A 11 30.93 7.00 4.71
CA ASP A 11 32.12 7.78 5.03
C ASP A 11 33.35 6.91 5.36
N GLY A 12 33.26 5.60 5.19
CA GLY A 12 34.34 4.64 5.42
C GLY A 12 34.51 4.20 6.87
N ARG A 13 33.74 4.74 7.82
CA ARG A 13 33.75 4.24 9.20
C ARG A 13 33.23 2.81 9.25
N ARG A 14 33.88 2.00 10.08
CA ARG A 14 33.51 0.61 10.36
C ARG A 14 32.92 0.52 11.76
N LEU A 15 31.72 -0.03 11.86
CA LEU A 15 31.00 -0.25 13.12
C LEU A 15 30.73 -1.75 13.28
N GLU A 16 31.20 -2.35 14.37
CA GLU A 16 30.86 -3.74 14.71
C GLU A 16 29.38 -3.80 15.14
N ALA A 17 28.64 -4.79 14.64
CA ALA A 17 27.23 -4.98 14.94
C ALA A 17 26.90 -6.48 14.87
N ASP A 18 26.20 -7.01 15.88
CA ASP A 18 25.77 -8.41 15.89
C ASP A 18 24.61 -8.67 14.92
N ASP A 19 23.72 -7.69 14.77
CA ASP A 19 22.53 -7.76 13.91
C ASP A 19 22.25 -6.40 13.25
N VAL A 20 21.63 -6.44 12.07
CA VAL A 20 21.21 -5.23 11.33
C VAL A 20 19.74 -5.34 10.93
N VAL A 21 18.94 -4.36 11.35
CA VAL A 21 17.53 -4.26 10.96
C VAL A 21 17.38 -3.18 9.88
N LEU A 22 17.06 -3.60 8.66
CA LEU A 22 16.85 -2.69 7.53
C LEU A 22 15.42 -2.12 7.53
N GLN A 23 15.27 -0.88 7.96
CA GLN A 23 13.99 -0.14 7.92
C GLN A 23 13.96 0.88 6.78
N ILE A 24 14.24 0.42 5.55
CA ILE A 24 14.39 1.27 4.36
C ILE A 24 13.09 1.45 3.55
N GLY A 25 11.95 1.11 4.15
CA GLY A 25 10.64 1.15 3.50
C GLY A 25 10.27 -0.16 2.80
N TYR A 26 9.18 -0.11 2.03
CA TYR A 26 8.60 -1.25 1.31
C TYR A 26 8.25 -0.84 -0.12
N GLU A 27 8.38 -1.78 -1.06
CA GLU A 27 7.89 -1.64 -2.42
C GLU A 27 6.68 -2.57 -2.62
N GLN A 28 5.66 -2.10 -3.33
CA GLN A 28 4.53 -2.93 -3.68
C GLN A 28 4.92 -3.90 -4.80
N ASP A 29 4.81 -5.21 -4.53
CA ASP A 29 4.98 -6.23 -5.56
C ASP A 29 3.82 -6.17 -6.57
N GLY A 30 4.18 -6.01 -7.84
CA GLY A 30 3.26 -5.89 -8.97
C GLY A 30 2.76 -7.21 -9.55
N ALA A 31 3.36 -8.34 -9.18
CA ALA A 31 3.20 -9.61 -9.91
C ALA A 31 1.74 -10.09 -9.99
N LEU A 32 0.96 -9.88 -8.93
CA LEU A 32 -0.47 -10.23 -8.95
C LEU A 32 -1.27 -9.34 -9.90
N PHE A 33 -1.00 -8.04 -9.96
CA PHE A 33 -1.68 -7.16 -10.91
C PHE A 33 -1.38 -7.56 -12.35
N ASP A 34 -0.12 -7.91 -12.64
CA ASP A 34 0.28 -8.37 -13.97
C ASP A 34 -0.40 -9.70 -14.33
N MET A 35 -0.47 -10.65 -13.38
CA MET A 35 -1.15 -11.94 -13.56
C MET A 35 -2.64 -11.78 -13.91
N PHE A 36 -3.32 -10.80 -13.31
CA PHE A 36 -4.74 -10.55 -13.55
C PHE A 36 -5.00 -9.47 -14.61
N GLY A 37 -3.97 -8.95 -15.27
CA GLY A 37 -4.10 -7.91 -16.30
C GLY A 37 -4.63 -6.58 -15.75
N VAL A 38 -4.41 -6.29 -14.47
CA VAL A 38 -4.82 -5.03 -13.84
C VAL A 38 -3.84 -3.92 -14.22
N PRO A 39 -4.27 -2.88 -14.95
CA PRO A 39 -3.37 -1.78 -15.32
C PRO A 39 -2.94 -1.00 -14.08
N ARG A 40 -1.72 -0.48 -14.12
CA ARG A 40 -1.12 0.35 -13.07
C ARG A 40 -0.70 1.69 -13.66
N ASP A 41 -0.91 2.77 -12.92
CA ASP A 41 -0.63 4.13 -13.39
C ASP A 41 0.21 4.93 -12.38
N GLY A 42 0.85 5.98 -12.89
CA GLY A 42 1.67 6.92 -12.15
C GLY A 42 3.01 6.37 -11.67
N VAL A 43 3.78 7.24 -11.03
CA VAL A 43 5.11 6.91 -10.50
C VAL A 43 5.08 5.79 -9.47
N ARG A 44 3.99 5.73 -8.67
CA ARG A 44 3.79 4.71 -7.63
C ARG A 44 3.30 3.36 -8.16
N LYS A 45 2.97 3.28 -9.45
CA LYS A 45 2.38 2.09 -10.09
C LYS A 45 1.15 1.57 -9.32
N ALA A 46 0.27 2.47 -8.92
CA ALA A 46 -0.96 2.11 -8.23
C ALA A 46 -1.94 1.44 -9.22
N PRO A 47 -2.69 0.39 -8.82
CA PRO A 47 -3.67 -0.24 -9.70
C PRO A 47 -4.78 0.74 -10.04
N VAL A 48 -5.20 0.76 -11.31
CA VAL A 48 -6.35 1.54 -11.75
C VAL A 48 -7.61 0.82 -11.31
N ILE A 49 -8.39 1.46 -10.46
CA ILE A 49 -9.61 0.89 -9.87
C ILE A 49 -10.74 1.92 -9.87
N ASP A 50 -11.98 1.44 -9.85
CA ASP A 50 -13.13 2.28 -9.51
C ASP A 50 -13.09 2.61 -8.01
N PRO A 51 -12.94 3.88 -7.62
CA PRO A 51 -12.83 4.26 -6.20
C PRO A 51 -14.14 4.06 -5.42
N VAL A 52 -15.28 3.96 -6.09
CA VAL A 52 -16.59 3.78 -5.43
C VAL A 52 -16.83 2.31 -5.06
N THR A 53 -16.45 1.39 -5.94
CA THR A 53 -16.70 -0.06 -5.77
C THR A 53 -15.47 -0.86 -5.39
N MET A 54 -14.28 -0.28 -5.56
CA MET A 54 -12.95 -0.92 -5.47
C MET A 54 -12.66 -1.91 -6.62
N ARG A 55 -13.46 -1.91 -7.68
CA ARG A 55 -13.34 -2.88 -8.79
C ARG A 55 -12.14 -2.54 -9.68
N ALA A 56 -11.33 -3.55 -9.98
CA ALA A 56 -10.15 -3.44 -10.84
C ALA A 56 -10.35 -4.12 -12.21
N ALA A 57 -11.16 -5.18 -12.25
CA ALA A 57 -11.56 -5.87 -13.47
C ALA A 57 -12.92 -6.57 -13.26
N GLU A 58 -13.36 -7.37 -14.23
CA GLU A 58 -14.53 -8.22 -14.03
C GLU A 58 -14.28 -9.19 -12.85
N ASP A 59 -15.18 -9.21 -11.87
CA ASP A 59 -15.10 -10.03 -10.65
C ASP A 59 -13.80 -9.93 -9.83
N LEU A 60 -13.04 -8.84 -10.01
CA LEU A 60 -11.79 -8.57 -9.30
C LEU A 60 -11.84 -7.21 -8.60
N TYR A 61 -11.50 -7.21 -7.31
CA TYR A 61 -11.47 -6.03 -6.46
C TYR A 61 -10.12 -5.93 -5.76
N VAL A 62 -9.64 -4.69 -5.54
CA VAL A 62 -8.39 -4.42 -4.81
C VAL A 62 -8.71 -3.58 -3.59
N VAL A 63 -8.24 -4.00 -2.42
CA VAL A 63 -8.54 -3.36 -1.13
C VAL A 63 -7.26 -3.21 -0.30
N GLY A 64 -7.34 -2.48 0.81
CA GLY A 64 -6.16 -2.24 1.65
C GLY A 64 -5.15 -1.30 0.99
N THR A 65 -3.91 -1.34 1.49
CA THR A 65 -2.78 -0.54 1.00
C THR A 65 -2.41 -0.84 -0.46
N ALA A 66 -2.81 -2.01 -0.96
CA ALA A 66 -2.58 -2.44 -2.34
C ALA A 66 -3.17 -1.46 -3.39
N THR A 67 -4.14 -0.62 -3.00
CA THR A 67 -4.78 0.36 -3.88
C THR A 67 -3.89 1.57 -4.18
N ALA A 68 -2.81 1.78 -3.42
CA ALA A 68 -2.05 3.02 -3.45
C ALA A 68 -0.67 2.92 -4.11
N GLY A 69 -0.24 1.72 -4.50
CA GLY A 69 1.07 1.49 -5.09
C GLY A 69 2.20 1.54 -4.06
N THR A 70 3.42 1.73 -4.54
CA THR A 70 4.58 2.04 -3.69
C THR A 70 4.46 3.47 -3.18
N GLN A 71 3.96 3.62 -1.95
CA GLN A 71 3.61 4.91 -1.33
C GLN A 71 4.81 5.60 -0.67
N ASP A 72 5.10 6.85 -1.05
CA ASP A 72 6.09 7.69 -0.33
C ASP A 72 5.49 8.38 0.91
N ARG A 73 4.17 8.63 0.88
CA ARG A 73 3.37 9.13 2.01
C ARG A 73 2.26 8.13 2.27
N PHE A 74 1.99 7.81 3.53
CA PHE A 74 0.93 6.86 3.92
C PHE A 74 -0.45 7.46 3.67
N GLU A 75 -0.88 7.52 2.41
CA GLU A 75 -2.19 8.01 1.98
C GLU A 75 -3.27 6.96 2.23
N VAL A 76 -2.95 5.67 2.05
CA VAL A 76 -3.83 4.54 2.38
C VAL A 76 -3.17 3.70 3.47
N PHE A 77 -3.89 3.52 4.57
CA PHE A 77 -3.48 2.80 5.77
C PHE A 77 -4.69 2.14 6.43
N ILE A 78 -4.49 1.47 7.57
CA ILE A 78 -5.53 0.66 8.22
C ILE A 78 -6.82 1.45 8.42
N GLU A 79 -6.74 2.67 8.96
CA GLU A 79 -7.92 3.44 9.35
C GLU A 79 -8.84 3.80 8.17
N ASN A 80 -8.27 4.25 7.05
CA ASN A 80 -9.07 4.68 5.89
C ASN A 80 -9.37 3.54 4.91
N SER A 81 -8.52 2.50 4.85
CA SER A 81 -8.75 1.34 3.96
C SER A 81 -9.87 0.41 4.46
N HIS A 82 -10.29 0.54 5.72
CA HIS A 82 -11.43 -0.22 6.24
C HIS A 82 -12.73 0.01 5.45
N ASP A 83 -12.90 1.18 4.79
CA ASP A 83 -14.08 1.46 3.97
C ASP A 83 -14.11 0.61 2.69
N HIS A 84 -12.95 0.13 2.23
CA HIS A 84 -12.83 -0.63 0.97
C HIS A 84 -13.67 -1.91 1.03
N ALA A 85 -13.63 -2.64 2.16
CA ALA A 85 -14.39 -3.88 2.33
C ALA A 85 -15.92 -3.63 2.26
N ALA A 86 -16.40 -2.54 2.87
CA ALA A 86 -17.81 -2.19 2.84
C ALA A 86 -18.28 -1.78 1.44
N ARG A 87 -17.42 -1.09 0.66
CA ARG A 87 -17.66 -0.77 -0.75
C ARG A 87 -17.77 -2.02 -1.62
N VAL A 88 -16.84 -2.97 -1.46
CA VAL A 88 -16.88 -4.27 -2.17
C VAL A 88 -18.14 -5.05 -1.82
N ALA A 89 -18.48 -5.15 -0.53
CA ALA A 89 -19.68 -5.85 -0.09
C ALA A 89 -20.97 -5.23 -0.66
N ALA A 90 -21.05 -3.89 -0.74
CA ALA A 90 -22.17 -3.20 -1.36
C ALA A 90 -22.25 -3.47 -2.87
N ALA A 91 -21.12 -3.41 -3.58
CA ALA A 91 -21.05 -3.69 -5.02
C ALA A 91 -21.49 -5.12 -5.34
N LEU A 92 -20.98 -6.11 -4.60
CA LEU A 92 -21.38 -7.52 -4.75
C LEU A 92 -22.87 -7.75 -4.46
N ALA A 93 -23.45 -6.97 -3.54
CA ALA A 93 -24.87 -7.07 -3.20
C ALA A 93 -25.80 -6.24 -4.11
N GLY A 94 -25.27 -5.54 -5.11
CA GLY A 94 -26.04 -4.62 -5.96
C GLY A 94 -26.62 -3.42 -5.18
N ARG A 95 -25.93 -2.99 -4.11
CA ARG A 95 -26.34 -1.88 -3.24
C ARG A 95 -25.48 -0.63 -3.48
N PRO A 96 -25.99 0.57 -3.18
CA PRO A 96 -25.16 1.79 -3.19
C PRO A 96 -23.97 1.67 -2.24
N ALA A 97 -22.84 2.26 -2.64
CA ALA A 97 -21.67 2.35 -1.77
C ALA A 97 -22.01 3.11 -0.47
N PRO A 98 -21.46 2.67 0.68
CA PRO A 98 -21.68 3.36 1.95
C PRO A 98 -21.06 4.76 1.91
N SER A 99 -21.63 5.68 2.69
CA SER A 99 -21.02 7.00 2.89
C SER A 99 -19.62 6.84 3.48
N PRO A 100 -18.60 7.58 3.00
CA PRO A 100 -17.27 7.55 3.56
C PRO A 100 -17.30 7.83 5.06
N ARG A 101 -16.48 7.12 5.84
CA ARG A 101 -16.30 7.51 7.24
C ARG A 101 -15.58 8.87 7.30
N PRO A 102 -16.03 9.78 8.17
CA PRO A 102 -15.29 11.01 8.40
C PRO A 102 -13.90 10.65 8.94
N ALA A 103 -12.86 11.27 8.37
CA ALA A 103 -11.51 11.13 8.88
C ALA A 103 -11.47 11.56 10.34
N ARG A 104 -10.82 10.77 11.20
CA ARG A 104 -10.56 11.20 12.56
C ARG A 104 -9.59 12.39 12.50
N PRO A 105 -9.86 13.50 13.21
CA PRO A 105 -8.89 14.58 13.31
C PRO A 105 -7.61 14.03 13.93
N ILE A 106 -6.48 14.26 13.25
CA ILE A 106 -5.15 14.00 13.80
C ILE A 106 -4.92 15.09 14.86
N PRO A 107 -4.62 14.76 16.12
CA PRO A 107 -4.24 15.77 17.10
C PRO A 107 -3.06 16.58 16.54
N GLU A 108 -3.22 17.90 16.48
CA GLU A 108 -2.11 18.79 16.13
C GLU A 108 -0.95 18.52 17.10
N VAL A 109 0.25 18.31 16.55
CA VAL A 109 1.49 18.08 17.30
C VAL A 109 2.06 19.42 17.77
#